data_AF-A0A2D9AB14-F1
#
_entry.id   AF-A0A2D9AB14-F1
#
_cell.length_a   1.000
_cell.length_b   1.000
_cell.length_c   1.000
_cell.angle_alpha   90.00
_cell.angle_beta   90.00
_cell.angle_gamma   90.00
#
_symmetry.space_group_name_H-M   'P 1'
#
loop_
_entity.id
_entity.type
_entity.pdbx_description
1 polymer ?
#
loop_
_entity_poly.entity_id
_entity_poly.type
_entity_poly.pdbx_seq_one_letter_code
_entity_poly.pdbx_strand_id
1 'polypeptide(L)'
;MRVFIPRFLGAIAYLVVLMMVGTICYVVIEGWPWQDALYMTVITMTAVAFREVQPLSELGRDLTMVLLAGGITGIGVWFALITSFIVEFDLGHVRRKRWRARMLERLDGHVVLCGVGELVGK
;
A
#
# COMPACT_ATOMS: atom_id res chain seq x y z
N MET A 1 5.20 0.33 13.50
CA MET A 1 3.76 0.35 13.14
C MET A 1 3.15 1.75 13.11
N ARG A 2 3.24 2.59 14.16
CA ARG A 2 2.57 3.93 14.19
C ARG A 2 2.93 4.88 13.04
N VAL A 3 4.12 4.76 12.44
CA VAL A 3 4.58 5.63 11.33
C VAL A 3 4.17 5.08 9.95
N PHE A 4 3.87 3.78 9.83
CA PHE A 4 3.49 3.15 8.56
C PHE A 4 2.01 3.33 8.23
N ILE A 5 1.15 3.26 9.25
CA ILE A 5 -0.30 3.43 9.11
C ILE A 5 -0.68 4.75 8.40
N PRO A 6 -0.17 5.94 8.79
CA PRO A 6 -0.54 7.18 8.12
C PRO A 6 -0.06 7.25 6.65
N ARG A 7 1.08 6.63 6.33
CA ARG A 7 1.58 6.56 4.94
C ARG A 7 0.70 5.67 4.08
N PHE A 8 0.30 4.53 4.61
CA PHE A 8 -0.59 3.58 3.93
C PHE A 8 -1.98 4.18 3.72
N LEU A 9 -2.53 4.82 4.75
CA LEU A 9 -3.80 5.57 4.65
C LEU A 9 -3.71 6.70 3.62
N GLY A 10 -2.59 7.43 3.59
CA GLY A 10 -2.36 8.48 2.60
C GLY A 10 -2.36 7.95 1.16
N ALA A 11 -1.73 6.81 0.91
CA ALA A 11 -1.70 6.18 -0.42
C ALA A 11 -3.10 5.67 -0.85
N ILE A 12 -3.85 5.06 0.07
CA ILE A 12 -5.24 4.66 -0.20
C ILE A 12 -6.11 5.89 -0.47
N ALA A 13 -6.01 6.92 0.37
CA ALA A 13 -6.76 8.17 0.19
C ALA A 13 -6.44 8.82 -1.16
N TYR A 14 -5.17 8.85 -1.57
CA TYR A 14 -4.77 9.32 -2.90
C TYR A 14 -5.47 8.55 -4.03
N LEU A 15 -5.46 7.22 -3.99
CA LEU A 15 -6.12 6.40 -5.00
C LEU A 15 -7.64 6.62 -5.03
N VAL A 16 -8.29 6.71 -3.86
CA VAL A 16 -9.73 6.96 -3.77
C VAL A 16 -10.09 8.34 -4.32
N VAL A 17 -9.31 9.37 -3.99
CA VAL A 17 -9.51 10.73 -4.53
C VAL A 17 -9.31 10.73 -6.04
N LEU A 18 -8.25 10.09 -6.53
CA LEU A 18 -7.99 10.00 -7.98
C LEU A 18 -9.14 9.29 -8.71
N MET A 19 -9.68 8.22 -8.13
CA MET A 19 -10.83 7.49 -8.68
C MET A 19 -12.10 8.36 -8.71
N MET A 20 -12.39 9.11 -7.64
CA MET A 20 -13.53 10.02 -7.61
C MET A 20 -13.37 11.14 -8.65
N VAL A 21 -12.18 11.75 -8.74
CA VAL A 21 -11.88 12.80 -9.72
C VAL A 21 -12.02 12.27 -11.15
N GLY A 22 -11.45 11.10 -11.46
CA GLY A 22 -11.59 10.48 -12.78
C GLY A 22 -13.05 10.21 -13.15
N THR A 23 -13.82 9.65 -12.22
CA THR A 23 -15.24 9.36 -12.42
C THR A 23 -16.04 10.64 -12.69
N ILE A 24 -15.82 11.69 -11.90
CA ILE A 24 -16.50 12.98 -12.07
C ILE A 24 -16.11 13.62 -13.41
N CYS A 25 -14.84 13.56 -13.81
CA CYS A 25 -14.39 14.08 -15.10
C CYS A 25 -15.16 13.42 -16.26
N TYR A 26 -15.26 12.08 -16.29
CA TYR A 26 -16.02 11.40 -17.34
C TYR A 26 -17.52 11.73 -17.32
N VAL A 27 -18.13 11.85 -16.14
CA VAL A 27 -19.55 12.22 -16.04
C VAL A 27 -19.80 13.65 -16.55
N VAL A 28 -18.94 14.61 -16.19
CA VAL A 28 -19.14 16.03 -16.52
C VAL A 28 -18.77 16.33 -17.97
N ILE A 29 -17.71 15.72 -18.49
CA ILE A 29 -17.13 16.05 -19.79
C ILE A 29 -17.75 15.20 -20.90
N GLU A 30 -17.85 13.89 -20.66
CA GLU A 30 -18.39 12.95 -21.64
C GLU A 30 -19.89 12.72 -21.47
N GLY A 31 -20.49 13.19 -20.36
CA GLY A 31 -21.92 13.01 -20.10
C GLY A 31 -22.33 11.56 -19.81
N TRP A 32 -21.36 10.71 -19.47
CA TRP A 32 -21.61 9.28 -19.27
C TRP A 32 -22.39 9.01 -17.98
N PRO A 33 -23.20 7.93 -17.94
CA PRO A 33 -23.80 7.49 -16.70
C PRO A 33 -22.71 7.14 -15.68
N TRP A 34 -22.99 7.41 -14.41
CA TRP A 34 -22.02 7.25 -13.31
C TRP A 34 -21.38 5.86 -13.24
N GLN A 35 -22.15 4.83 -13.58
CA GLN A 35 -21.71 3.43 -13.57
C GLN A 35 -20.64 3.16 -14.64
N ASP A 36 -20.84 3.67 -15.86
CA ASP A 36 -19.90 3.51 -16.97
C ASP A 36 -18.63 4.34 -16.73
N ALA A 37 -18.78 5.55 -16.21
CA ALA A 37 -17.67 6.43 -15.83
C ALA A 37 -16.79 5.83 -14.72
N LEU A 38 -17.42 5.24 -13.69
CA LEU A 38 -16.71 4.57 -12.62
C LEU A 38 -15.99 3.32 -13.15
N TYR A 39 -16.66 2.53 -13.97
CA TYR A 39 -16.07 1.34 -14.59
C TYR A 39 -14.86 1.70 -15.45
N MET A 40 -14.97 2.72 -16.32
CA MET A 40 -13.87 3.25 -17.12
C MET A 40 -12.70 3.71 -16.25
N THR A 41 -12.98 4.44 -15.17
CA THR A 41 -11.95 4.92 -14.26
C THR A 41 -11.19 3.76 -13.60
N VAL A 42 -11.90 2.72 -13.16
CA VAL A 42 -11.30 1.54 -12.54
C VAL A 42 -10.41 0.78 -13.53
N ILE A 43 -10.88 0.51 -14.76
CA ILE A 43 -10.06 -0.23 -15.75
C ILE A 43 -8.84 0.56 -16.22
N THR A 44 -8.94 1.90 -16.27
CA THR A 44 -7.82 2.80 -16.59
C THR A 44 -6.80 2.82 -15.45
N MET A 45 -7.25 3.01 -14.21
CA MET A 45 -6.36 3.07 -13.05
C MET A 45 -5.65 1.75 -12.80
N THR A 46 -6.34 0.62 -13.00
CA THR A 46 -5.76 -0.72 -12.84
C THR A 46 -4.86 -1.13 -14.00
N ALA A 47 -4.70 -0.27 -15.01
CA ALA A 47 -3.91 -0.51 -16.22
C ALA A 47 -4.33 -1.79 -16.99
N VAL A 48 -5.57 -2.25 -16.79
CA VAL A 48 -6.15 -3.33 -17.60
C VAL A 48 -6.42 -2.84 -19.01
N ALA A 49 -6.79 -1.55 -19.15
CA ALA A 49 -7.04 -0.87 -20.42
C ALA A 49 -7.88 -1.72 -21.39
N PHE A 50 -9.01 -2.24 -20.89
CA PHE A 50 -10.01 -2.81 -21.78
C PHE A 50 -10.57 -1.69 -22.65
N ARG A 51 -10.97 -2.00 -23.89
CA ARG A 51 -11.50 -1.02 -24.86
C ARG A 51 -12.40 0.02 -24.19
N GLU A 52 -12.39 1.23 -24.73
CA GLU A 52 -13.25 2.33 -24.27
C GLU A 52 -14.71 1.84 -24.15
N VAL A 53 -15.31 2.08 -22.98
CA VAL A 53 -16.68 1.66 -22.65
C VAL A 53 -17.69 2.37 -23.56
N GLN A 54 -17.37 3.61 -23.91
CA GLN A 54 -18.14 4.55 -24.73
C GLN A 54 -17.14 5.40 -25.53
N PRO A 55 -17.53 6.02 -26.66
CA PRO A 55 -16.62 6.83 -27.46
C PRO A 55 -16.09 8.04 -26.68
N LEU A 56 -14.77 8.22 -26.64
CA LEU A 56 -14.14 9.38 -26.00
C LEU A 56 -14.05 10.59 -26.94
N SER A 57 -14.29 11.78 -26.39
CA SER A 57 -13.88 13.04 -27.02
C SER A 57 -12.35 13.22 -26.98
N GLU A 58 -11.82 14.15 -27.78
CA GLU A 58 -10.39 14.50 -27.74
C GLU A 58 -9.94 14.92 -26.33
N LEU A 59 -10.78 15.69 -25.63
CA LEU A 59 -10.50 16.16 -24.28
C LEU A 59 -10.56 15.02 -23.25
N GLY A 60 -11.52 14.10 -23.39
CA GLY A 60 -11.61 12.91 -22.54
C GLY A 60 -10.39 12.01 -22.68
N ARG A 61 -9.81 11.94 -23.89
CA ARG A 61 -8.60 11.16 -24.16
C ARG A 61 -7.38 11.72 -23.45
N ASP A 62 -7.17 13.04 -23.50
CA ASP A 62 -6.07 13.68 -22.79
C ASP A 62 -6.18 13.50 -21.27
N LEU A 63 -7.39 13.65 -20.72
CA LEU A 63 -7.63 13.39 -19.30
C LEU A 63 -7.40 11.93 -18.91
N THR A 64 -7.76 10.99 -19.79
CA THR A 64 -7.50 9.57 -19.59
C THR A 64 -6.00 9.28 -19.51
N MET A 65 -5.18 9.95 -20.32
CA MET A 65 -3.72 9.81 -20.23
C MET A 65 -3.18 10.30 -18.89
N VAL A 66 -3.67 11.44 -18.39
CA VAL A 66 -3.28 11.97 -17.07
C VAL A 66 -3.74 11.04 -15.94
N LEU A 67 -4.98 10.54 -16.03
CA LEU A 67 -5.56 9.60 -15.06
C LEU A 67 -4.76 8.29 -15.01
N LEU A 68 -4.34 7.77 -16.16
CA LEU A 68 -3.52 6.57 -16.26
C LEU A 68 -2.13 6.78 -15.64
N ALA A 69 -1.48 7.91 -15.93
CA ALA A 69 -0.19 8.27 -15.33
C ALA A 69 -0.28 8.42 -13.80
N GLY A 70 -1.35 9.05 -13.30
CA GLY A 70 -1.62 9.13 -11.86
C GLY A 70 -1.92 7.76 -11.24
N GLY A 71 -2.72 6.94 -11.92
CA GLY A 71 -3.13 5.61 -11.45
C GLY A 71 -1.95 4.67 -11.28
N ILE A 72 -1.10 4.56 -12.32
CA ILE A 72 0.08 3.68 -12.27
C ILE A 72 1.09 4.14 -11.20
N THR A 73 1.26 5.46 -11.04
CA THR A 73 2.12 6.03 -10.00
C THR A 73 1.58 5.70 -8.60
N GLY A 74 0.28 5.91 -8.38
CA GLY A 74 -0.37 5.61 -7.10
C GLY A 74 -0.28 4.13 -6.72
N ILE A 75 -0.58 3.24 -7.68
CA ILE A 75 -0.47 1.79 -7.48
C ILE A 75 0.98 1.38 -7.22
N GLY A 76 1.94 1.94 -7.96
CA GLY A 76 3.37 1.69 -7.76
C GLY A 76 3.85 2.06 -6.35
N VAL A 77 3.45 3.24 -5.86
CA VAL A 77 3.73 3.67 -4.47
C VAL A 77 3.08 2.71 -3.47
N TRP A 78 1.84 2.29 -3.72
CA TRP A 78 1.13 1.36 -2.84
C TRP A 78 1.86 0.01 -2.73
N PHE A 79 2.28 -0.56 -3.86
CA PHE A 79 3.11 -1.78 -3.89
C PHE A 79 4.46 -1.61 -3.20
N ALA A 80 5.13 -0.46 -3.39
CA ALA A 80 6.40 -0.18 -2.72
C ALA A 80 6.24 -0.13 -1.19
N LEU A 81 5.14 0.45 -0.69
CA LEU A 81 4.81 0.50 0.73
C LEU A 81 4.53 -0.89 1.30
N ILE A 82 3.77 -1.73 0.57
CA ILE A 82 3.53 -3.13 0.96
C ILE A 82 4.85 -3.90 1.04
N THR A 83 5.68 -3.79 0.01
CA THR A 83 6.98 -4.46 -0.04
C THR A 83 7.87 -4.03 1.12
N SER A 84 7.95 -2.71 1.37
CA SER A 84 8.71 -2.17 2.50
C SER A 84 8.19 -2.67 3.84
N PHE A 85 6.87 -2.78 3.99
CA PHE A 85 6.24 -3.32 5.20
C PHE A 85 6.60 -4.81 5.40
N ILE A 86 6.54 -5.63 4.36
CA ILE A 86 6.92 -7.04 4.41
C ILE A 86 8.41 -7.17 4.77
N VAL A 87 9.28 -6.40 4.10
CA VAL A 87 10.73 -6.42 4.34
C VAL A 87 11.08 -5.97 5.76
N GLU A 88 10.45 -4.91 6.28
CA GLU A 88 10.68 -4.48 7.66
C GLU A 88 10.15 -5.48 8.69
N PHE A 89 9.00 -6.09 8.41
CA PHE A 89 8.47 -7.15 9.24
C PHE A 89 9.48 -8.31 9.28
N ASP A 90 10.00 -8.72 8.12
CA ASP A 90 10.92 -9.85 7.95
C ASP A 90 12.31 -9.63 8.57
N LEU A 91 12.92 -8.50 8.23
CA LEU A 91 14.23 -8.12 8.75
C LEU A 91 14.19 -7.75 10.24
N GLY A 92 13.06 -7.25 10.75
CA GLY A 92 12.91 -6.87 12.15
C GLY A 92 13.18 -8.03 13.10
N HIS A 93 12.62 -9.21 12.81
CA HIS A 93 12.81 -10.39 13.65
C HIS A 93 14.18 -11.05 13.45
N VAL A 94 14.68 -11.12 12.21
CA VAL A 94 16.03 -11.65 11.94
C VAL A 94 17.09 -10.78 12.60
N ARG A 95 16.96 -9.45 12.52
CA ARG A 95 17.89 -8.50 13.13
C ARG A 95 17.85 -8.59 14.65
N ARG A 96 16.66 -8.67 15.27
CA ARG A 96 16.53 -8.84 16.72
C ARG A 96 17.13 -10.15 17.21
N LYS A 97 16.96 -11.24 16.46
CA LYS A 97 17.57 -12.55 16.76
C LYS A 97 19.10 -12.50 16.69
N ARG A 98 19.67 -11.92 15.62
CA ARG A 98 21.13 -11.75 15.49
C ARG A 98 21.70 -10.83 16.56
N TRP A 99 21.00 -9.75 16.91
CA TRP A 99 21.45 -8.81 17.93
C TRP A 99 21.51 -9.48 19.30
N ARG A 100 20.48 -10.26 19.66
CA ARG A 100 20.48 -11.11 20.88
C ARG A 100 21.63 -12.12 20.88
N ALA A 101 21.85 -12.83 19.78
CA ALA A 101 22.92 -13.82 19.67
C ALA A 101 24.31 -13.19 19.87
N ARG A 102 24.58 -12.07 19.21
CA ARG A 102 25.85 -11.33 19.39
C ARG A 102 26.02 -10.75 20.79
N MET A 103 24.92 -10.35 21.43
CA MET A 103 24.96 -9.88 22.82
C MET A 103 25.32 -11.02 23.78
N LEU A 104 24.80 -12.23 23.54
CA LEU A 104 25.13 -13.45 24.28
C LEU A 104 26.60 -13.87 24.07
N GLU A 105 27.13 -13.77 22.85
CA GLU A 105 28.55 -14.07 22.57
C GLU A 105 29.53 -13.11 23.27
N ARG A 106 29.08 -11.90 23.61
CA ARG A 106 29.90 -10.91 24.33
C ARG A 106 29.81 -11.03 25.86
N LEU A 107 28.91 -11.87 26.37
CA LEU A 107 28.72 -12.07 27.81
C LEU A 107 29.65 -13.19 28.28
N ASP A 108 30.76 -12.83 28.91
CA ASP A 108 31.66 -13.77 29.56
C ASP A 108 31.36 -13.86 31.07
N GLY A 109 31.32 -15.08 31.63
CA GLY A 109 31.02 -15.34 33.04
C GLY A 109 29.56 -15.16 33.51
N HIS A 110 28.58 -15.14 32.59
CA HIS A 110 27.16 -14.93 32.96
C HIS A 110 26.44 -16.23 33.33
N VAL A 111 25.59 -16.18 34.37
CA VAL A 111 24.72 -17.29 34.78
C VAL A 111 23.28 -16.99 34.37
N VAL A 112 22.71 -17.79 33.47
CA VAL A 112 21.29 -17.70 33.08
C VAL A 112 20.48 -18.58 34.02
N LEU A 113 19.84 -17.97 35.02
CA LEU A 113 18.95 -18.67 35.93
C LEU A 113 17.58 -18.86 35.25
N CYS A 114 17.37 -20.03 34.63
CA CYS A 114 16.06 -20.43 34.10
C CYS A 114 15.26 -21.14 35.21
N GLY A 115 14.35 -20.41 35.86
CA GLY A 115 13.43 -20.98 36.85
C GLY A 115 12.03 -21.16 36.27
N VAL A 116 11.45 -22.36 36.40
CA VAL A 116 10.00 -22.57 36.41
C VAL A 116 9.59 -22.52 37.87
N GLY A 117 8.77 -21.53 38.23
CA GLY A 117 8.36 -21.33 39.60
C GLY A 117 7.38 -22.41 40.06
N GLU A 118 7.79 -23.22 41.02
CA GLU A 118 6.89 -23.65 42.10
C GLU A 118 7.42 -23.06 43.40
N LEU A 119 6.71 -22.05 43.90
CA LEU A 119 6.91 -21.53 45.25
C LEU A 119 6.30 -22.52 46.24
N VAL A 120 7.10 -23.49 46.69
CA VAL A 120 6.74 -24.31 47.85
C VAL A 120 7.29 -23.62 49.10
N GLY A 121 6.46 -22.78 49.71
CA GLY A 121 6.69 -22.21 51.04
C GLY A 121 6.19 -23.18 52.11
N LYS A 122 7.09 -23.52 53.05
CA LYS A 122 6.75 -24.17 54.32
C LYS A 122 6.09 -23.19 55.28
#